data_AF-A0A0P0VZM1-F1
#
_entry.id   AF-A0A0P0VZM1-F1
#
_cell.length_a   1.000
_cell.length_b   1.000
_cell.length_c   1.000
_cell.angle_alpha   90.00
_cell.angle_beta   90.00
_cell.angle_gamma   90.00
#
_symmetry.space_group_name_H-M   'P 1'
#
loop_
_entity.id
_entity.type
_entity.pdbx_description
1 polymer ?
#
loop_
_entity_poly.entity_id
_entity_poly.type
_entity_poly.pdbx_seq_one_letter_code
_entity_poly.pdbx_strand_id
1 'polypeptide(L)'
;MHLYEQGAIMSSMESSCLPATTESIAKAQEAKDASESISILYRVLQDPSSSAEALRTKELAITNLTNYLTKENRAEELRNLLTQLRPFFSLIPKAKTAKLSVESSMLLPR
;
A
#
# COMPACT_ATOMS: atom_id res chain seq x y z
N MET A 1 -19.04 -13.44 33.15
CA MET A 1 -18.62 -12.23 32.40
C MET A 1 -17.32 -12.61 31.72
N HIS A 2 -17.25 -12.96 30.45
CA HIS A 2 -17.76 -12.27 29.29
C HIS A 2 -18.36 -13.24 28.29
N LEU A 3 -19.37 -12.74 27.58
CA LEU A 3 -20.10 -13.38 26.51
C LEU A 3 -19.14 -13.74 25.38
N TYR A 4 -19.41 -14.89 24.75
CA TYR A 4 -18.90 -15.24 23.42
C TYR A 4 -18.93 -14.02 22.49
N GLU A 5 -17.76 -13.50 22.11
CA GLU A 5 -17.64 -12.81 20.84
C GLU A 5 -17.69 -13.88 19.74
N GLN A 6 -18.90 -14.26 19.34
CA GLN A 6 -19.11 -14.73 17.99
C GLN A 6 -19.02 -13.50 17.07
N GLY A 7 -17.91 -13.37 16.36
CA GLY A 7 -17.68 -12.23 15.50
C GLY A 7 -16.65 -12.47 14.41
N ALA A 8 -16.70 -13.60 13.70
CA ALA A 8 -16.30 -13.68 12.28
C ALA A 8 -16.45 -15.10 11.75
N ILE A 9 -17.67 -15.46 11.37
CA ILE A 9 -17.88 -16.43 10.28
C ILE A 9 -17.49 -15.75 8.94
N MET A 10 -16.20 -15.50 8.72
CA MET A 10 -15.69 -15.24 7.37
C MET A 10 -15.29 -16.58 6.75
N SER A 11 -16.31 -17.42 6.54
CA SER A 11 -16.22 -18.52 5.61
C SER A 11 -16.01 -18.00 4.20
N SER A 12 -15.13 -18.68 3.47
CA SER A 12 -15.01 -18.65 2.01
C SER A 12 -14.19 -17.49 1.45
N MET A 13 -12.88 -17.55 1.68
CA MET A 13 -11.90 -17.78 0.63
C MET A 13 -10.54 -17.75 1.32
N GLU A 14 -9.84 -18.88 1.37
CA GLU A 14 -8.40 -18.89 1.57
C GLU A 14 -7.69 -18.31 0.34
N SER A 15 -8.14 -17.16 -0.14
CA SER A 15 -7.38 -16.24 -0.97
C SER A 15 -6.31 -15.69 -0.04
N SER A 16 -5.28 -16.52 0.19
CA SER A 16 -4.30 -16.45 1.27
C SER A 16 -3.93 -14.99 1.54
N CYS A 17 -4.61 -14.32 2.47
CA CYS A 17 -4.35 -12.89 2.69
C CYS A 17 -2.94 -12.78 3.24
N LEU A 18 -2.11 -11.94 2.61
CA LEU A 18 -0.79 -11.65 3.14
C LEU A 18 -0.99 -10.56 4.20
N PRO A 19 -0.37 -10.71 5.37
CA PRO A 19 -0.51 -9.73 6.42
C PRO A 19 -0.03 -8.38 5.89
N ALA A 20 -0.73 -7.31 6.29
CA ALA A 20 -0.35 -5.93 5.96
C ALA A 20 0.89 -5.48 6.75
N THR A 21 1.99 -6.20 6.53
CA THR A 21 3.33 -5.94 7.06
C THR A 21 4.28 -5.52 5.95
N THR A 22 5.30 -4.75 6.33
CA THR A 22 6.37 -4.31 5.44
C THR A 22 7.10 -5.49 4.78
N GLU A 23 7.18 -6.65 5.45
CA GLU A 23 7.77 -7.87 4.88
C GLU A 23 7.04 -8.37 3.63
N SER A 24 5.70 -8.34 3.64
CA SER A 24 4.91 -8.71 2.46
C SER A 24 5.17 -7.77 1.28
N ILE A 25 5.40 -6.48 1.55
CA ILE A 25 5.77 -5.50 0.51
C ILE A 25 7.19 -5.78 0.00
N ALA A 26 8.14 -6.02 0.90
CA ALA A 26 9.51 -6.36 0.50
C ALA A 26 9.52 -7.59 -0.40
N LYS A 27 8.73 -8.62 -0.06
CA LYS A 27 8.55 -9.82 -0.90
C LYS A 27 8.00 -9.48 -2.30
N ALA A 28 7.07 -8.52 -2.40
CA ALA A 28 6.61 -8.03 -3.70
C ALA A 28 7.74 -7.36 -4.48
N GLN A 29 8.60 -6.61 -3.79
CA GLN A 29 9.74 -5.92 -4.41
C GLN A 29 10.86 -6.85 -4.86
N GLU A 30 11.03 -7.98 -4.17
CA GLU A 30 11.97 -9.04 -4.53
C GLU A 30 11.44 -9.99 -5.61
N ALA A 31 10.14 -9.93 -5.93
CA ALA A 31 9.57 -10.71 -7.01
C ALA A 31 10.20 -10.29 -8.35
N LYS A 32 10.52 -11.28 -9.17
CA LYS A 32 11.18 -11.07 -10.48
C LYS A 32 10.21 -10.49 -11.51
N ASP A 33 8.94 -10.79 -11.35
CA ASP A 33 7.88 -10.44 -12.28
C ASP A 33 6.99 -9.37 -11.68
N ALA A 34 6.76 -8.29 -12.42
CA ALA A 34 5.88 -7.22 -11.98
C ALA A 34 4.45 -7.73 -11.68
N SER A 35 3.98 -8.74 -12.43
CA SER A 35 2.69 -9.38 -12.20
C SER A 35 2.63 -10.06 -10.82
N GLU A 36 3.70 -10.74 -10.40
CA GLU A 36 3.78 -11.35 -9.07
C GLU A 36 3.83 -10.27 -7.99
N SER A 37 4.64 -9.21 -8.19
CA SER A 37 4.67 -8.05 -7.30
C SER A 37 3.27 -7.45 -7.12
N ILE A 38 2.55 -7.21 -8.23
CA ILE A 38 1.19 -6.65 -8.23
C ILE A 38 0.23 -7.57 -7.46
N SER A 39 0.29 -8.88 -7.69
CA SER A 39 -0.55 -9.87 -7.01
C SER A 39 -0.33 -9.87 -5.49
N ILE A 40 0.94 -9.85 -5.06
CA ILE A 40 1.32 -9.78 -3.64
C ILE A 40 0.82 -8.47 -3.01
N LEU A 41 0.98 -7.34 -3.70
CA LEU A 41 0.56 -6.03 -3.18
C LEU A 41 -0.96 -5.91 -3.08
N TYR A 42 -1.72 -6.42 -4.04
CA TYR A 42 -3.19 -6.46 -3.95
C TYR A 42 -3.66 -7.27 -2.75
N ARG A 43 -3.02 -8.41 -2.52
CA ARG A 43 -3.32 -9.29 -1.40
C ARG A 43 -3.03 -8.62 -0.04
N VAL A 44 -2.00 -7.79 0.04
CA VAL A 44 -1.74 -6.92 1.21
C VAL A 44 -2.84 -5.87 1.39
N LEU A 45 -3.42 -5.34 0.32
CA LEU A 45 -4.53 -4.38 0.38
C LEU A 45 -5.87 -5.02 0.78
N GLN A 46 -6.05 -6.31 0.48
CA GLN A 46 -7.22 -7.09 0.89
C GLN A 46 -7.26 -7.39 2.38
N ASP A 47 -6.15 -7.19 3.09
CA ASP A 47 -6.09 -7.36 4.53
C ASP A 47 -7.13 -6.45 5.22
N PRO A 48 -8.03 -7.00 6.06
CA PRO A 48 -9.09 -6.20 6.69
C PRO A 48 -8.57 -5.27 7.80
N SER A 49 -7.28 -5.32 8.16
CA SER A 49 -6.73 -4.51 9.25
C SER A 49 -6.75 -3.03 8.88
N SER A 50 -7.33 -2.22 9.76
CA SER A 50 -7.37 -0.76 9.66
C SER A 50 -6.58 -0.06 10.77
N SER A 51 -5.72 -0.82 11.46
CA SER A 51 -4.76 -0.27 12.44
C SER A 51 -3.85 0.75 11.78
N ALA A 52 -3.32 1.72 12.54
CA ALA A 52 -2.43 2.75 12.01
C ALA A 52 -1.25 2.14 11.22
N GLU A 53 -0.63 1.07 11.73
CA GLU A 53 0.44 0.34 11.05
C GLU A 53 -0.05 -0.31 9.75
N ALA A 54 -1.21 -0.97 9.77
CA ALA A 54 -1.79 -1.57 8.56
C ALA A 54 -2.10 -0.51 7.50
N LEU A 55 -2.62 0.66 7.88
CA LEU A 55 -2.84 1.78 6.97
C LEU A 55 -1.53 2.27 6.36
N ARG A 56 -0.47 2.43 7.18
CA ARG A 56 0.88 2.78 6.68
C ARG A 56 1.40 1.77 5.68
N THR A 57 1.24 0.48 5.97
CA THR A 57 1.64 -0.58 5.05
C THR A 57 0.82 -0.52 3.77
N LYS A 58 -0.50 -0.37 3.84
CA LYS A 58 -1.36 -0.23 2.66
C LYS A 58 -0.95 0.97 1.81
N GLU A 59 -0.67 2.13 2.41
CA GLU A 59 -0.13 3.31 1.71
C GLU A 59 1.16 2.97 0.93
N LEU A 60 2.09 2.25 1.57
CA LEU A 60 3.33 1.83 0.93
C LEU A 60 3.07 0.80 -0.18
N ALA A 61 2.14 -0.13 0.03
CA ALA A 61 1.77 -1.14 -0.95
C ALA A 61 1.20 -0.47 -2.20
N ILE A 62 0.26 0.46 -2.04
CA ILE A 62 -0.32 1.29 -3.12
C ILE A 62 0.76 2.00 -3.92
N THR A 63 1.72 2.61 -3.23
CA THR A 63 2.80 3.38 -3.88
C THR A 63 3.62 2.47 -4.79
N ASN A 64 3.97 1.28 -4.30
CA ASN A 64 4.66 0.27 -5.10
C ASN A 64 3.79 -0.24 -6.25
N LEU A 65 2.52 -0.54 -5.97
CA LEU A 65 1.55 -1.05 -6.95
C LEU A 65 1.40 -0.07 -8.11
N THR A 66 1.26 1.21 -7.80
CA THR A 66 1.19 2.31 -8.78
C THR A 66 2.44 2.36 -9.66
N ASN A 67 3.64 2.17 -9.08
CA ASN A 67 4.90 2.12 -9.82
C ASN A 67 4.92 0.93 -10.80
N TYR A 68 4.58 -0.27 -10.32
CA TYR A 68 4.49 -1.46 -11.18
C TYR A 68 3.45 -1.31 -12.29
N LEU A 69 2.24 -0.86 -11.97
CA LEU A 69 1.17 -0.66 -12.97
C LEU A 69 1.54 0.40 -14.01
N THR A 70 2.28 1.45 -13.61
CA THR A 70 2.78 2.47 -14.54
C THR A 70 3.81 1.88 -15.50
N LYS A 71 4.75 1.08 -14.97
CA LYS A 71 5.77 0.40 -15.79
C LYS A 71 5.17 -0.61 -16.76
N GLU A 72 4.20 -1.39 -16.30
CA GLU A 72 3.50 -2.41 -17.09
C GLU A 72 2.40 -1.82 -18.00
N ASN A 73 2.25 -0.50 -18.04
CA ASN A 73 1.21 0.21 -18.80
C ASN A 73 -0.24 -0.25 -18.47
N ARG A 74 -0.48 -0.73 -17.25
CA ARG A 74 -1.77 -1.21 -16.76
C ARG A 74 -2.65 -0.05 -16.28
N ALA A 75 -3.01 0.85 -17.20
CA ALA A 75 -3.76 2.07 -16.88
C ALA A 75 -5.14 1.80 -16.26
N GLU A 76 -5.83 0.73 -16.68
CA GLU A 76 -7.14 0.36 -16.15
C GLU A 76 -7.08 -0.04 -14.67
N GLU A 77 -6.13 -0.91 -14.34
CA GLU A 77 -5.86 -1.33 -12.95
C GLU A 77 -5.45 -0.14 -12.08
N LEU A 78 -4.59 0.74 -12.60
CA LEU A 78 -4.14 1.93 -11.88
C LEU A 78 -5.32 2.87 -11.59
N ARG A 79 -6.20 3.07 -12.57
CA ARG A 79 -7.43 3.84 -12.39
C ARG A 79 -8.36 3.19 -11.36
N ASN A 80 -8.53 1.87 -11.41
CA ASN A 80 -9.35 1.13 -10.47
C ASN A 80 -8.82 1.28 -9.04
N LEU A 81 -7.51 1.11 -8.85
CA LEU A 81 -6.82 1.33 -7.58
C LEU A 81 -7.05 2.76 -7.06
N LEU A 82 -6.79 3.79 -7.87
CA LEU A 82 -6.99 5.19 -7.47
C LEU A 82 -8.44 5.51 -7.11
N THR A 83 -9.41 4.85 -7.76
CA THR A 83 -10.83 5.01 -7.47
C THR A 83 -11.18 4.44 -6.10
N GLN A 84 -10.62 3.28 -5.74
CA GLN A 84 -10.81 2.69 -4.41
C GLN A 84 -10.14 3.51 -3.29
N LEU A 85 -9.08 4.25 -3.64
CA LEU A 85 -8.33 5.05 -2.68
C LEU A 85 -8.83 6.49 -2.50
N ARG A 86 -9.70 6.97 -3.38
CA ARG A 86 -10.32 8.31 -3.29
C ARG A 86 -10.85 8.66 -1.89
N PRO A 87 -11.56 7.76 -1.17
CA PRO A 87 -11.99 8.02 0.21
C PRO A 87 -10.81 8.19 1.17
N PHE A 88 -9.75 7.39 1.02
CA PHE A 88 -8.55 7.44 1.87
C PHE A 88 -7.72 8.70 1.62
N PHE A 89 -7.52 9.10 0.36
CA PHE A 89 -6.78 10.34 0.04
C PHE A 89 -7.47 11.60 0.54
N SER A 90 -8.80 11.58 0.68
CA SER A 90 -9.54 12.68 1.28
C SER A 90 -9.20 12.85 2.77
N LEU A 91 -8.69 11.79 3.43
CA LEU A 91 -8.21 11.81 4.81
C LEU A 91 -6.73 12.21 4.92
N ILE A 92 -5.97 12.19 3.83
CA ILE A 92 -4.58 12.67 3.81
C ILE A 92 -4.62 14.16 3.50
N PRO A 93 -4.53 15.07 4.49
CA PRO A 93 -4.34 16.47 4.19
C PRO A 93 -3.10 16.60 3.29
N LYS A 94 -3.16 17.46 2.27
CA LYS A 94 -2.15 17.73 1.23
C LYS A 94 -0.74 18.12 1.72
N ALA A 95 -0.36 17.77 2.95
CA ALA A 95 0.76 18.30 3.71
C ALA A 95 2.01 17.41 3.75
N LYS A 96 2.21 16.48 2.79
CA LYS A 96 3.51 15.79 2.63
C LYS A 96 4.41 16.36 1.53
N THR A 97 4.19 17.61 1.11
CA THR A 97 5.13 18.39 0.29
C THR A 97 5.87 19.44 1.14
N ALA A 98 6.43 19.06 2.30
CA ALA A 98 7.03 20.05 3.22
C ALA A 98 8.52 19.88 3.56
N LYS A 99 9.24 18.83 3.12
CA LYS A 99 10.65 18.68 3.56
C LYS A 99 11.67 18.20 2.50
N LEU A 100 11.49 18.58 1.24
CA LEU A 100 12.62 18.69 0.31
C LEU A 100 13.16 20.14 0.35
N SER A 101 13.60 20.62 1.52
CA SER A 101 14.20 21.94 1.67
C SER A 101 15.71 21.77 1.81
N VAL A 102 16.40 21.88 0.69
CA VAL A 102 17.78 22.39 0.54
C VAL A 102 18.78 21.97 1.62
N GLU A 103 19.45 20.84 1.42
CA GLU A 103 20.79 20.62 2.00
C GLU A 103 21.76 20.01 0.98
N SER A 104 21.65 20.44 -0.28
CA SER A 104 22.70 20.20 -1.26
C SER A 104 22.73 21.36 -2.25
N SER A 105 23.54 22.37 -1.94
CA SER A 105 24.43 23.04 -2.90
C SER A 105 25.14 24.22 -2.22
N MET A 106 26.41 23.97 -1.86
CA MET A 106 27.52 24.87 -2.20
C MET A 106 27.39 26.34 -1.77
N LEU A 107 27.71 26.64 -0.51
CA LEU A 107 28.31 27.93 -0.18
C LEU A 107 29.84 27.75 -0.19
N LEU A 108 30.40 27.85 -1.39
CA LEU A 108 31.83 28.01 -1.65
C LEU A 108 32.27 29.40 -1.15
N PRO A 109 33.15 29.52 -0.13
CA PRO A 109 33.79 30.80 0.15
C PRO A 109 34.84 31.08 -0.93
N ARG A 110 34.72 32.28 -1.53
CA ARG A 110 35.66 32.88 -2.48
C ARG A 110 37.04 33.11 -1.88
#